data_AF-A0A3C1KM29-F1
#
_entry.id   AF-A0A3C1KM29-F1
#
_cell.length_a   1.000
_cell.length_b   1.000
_cell.length_c   1.000
_cell.angle_alpha   90.00
_cell.angle_beta   90.00
_cell.angle_gamma   90.00
#
_symmetry.space_group_name_H-M   'P 1'
#
loop_
_entity.id
_entity.type
_entity.pdbx_description
1 polymer ?
#
loop_
_entity_poly.entity_id
_entity_poly.type
_entity_poly.pdbx_seq_one_letter_code
_entity_poly.pdbx_strand_id
1 'polypeptide(L)'
;PQVNNAPTASMTAWLAHQSLPQDFALGEECELREPGDEGGVVRCRGVDLLGEEVETHLNAGKQVARLALSWEERVSLVLAEDLCLRRLKFSDELLKENEDLPEADHAARLDADFALMSDLVTRLQERVIDLFGGEME
;
A
#
# COMPACT_ATOMS: atom_id res chain seq x y z
N PRO A 1 14.17 4.53 3.59
CA PRO A 1 14.87 5.12 2.42
C PRO A 1 14.42 6.57 2.28
N GLN A 2 15.29 7.46 1.78
CA GLN A 2 14.85 8.77 1.31
C GLN A 2 14.51 8.66 -0.17
N VAL A 3 13.42 9.27 -0.61
CA VAL A 3 12.89 9.20 -1.98
C VAL A 3 12.68 10.60 -2.54
N ASN A 4 12.67 10.72 -3.86
CA ASN A 4 12.65 12.03 -4.54
C ASN A 4 11.33 12.79 -4.39
N ASN A 5 10.21 12.08 -4.24
CA ASN A 5 8.87 12.67 -4.06
C ASN A 5 8.34 12.40 -2.65
N ALA A 6 7.84 13.44 -1.98
CA ALA A 6 7.31 13.32 -0.63
C ALA A 6 6.10 12.36 -0.58
N PRO A 7 6.15 11.24 0.18
CA PRO A 7 5.09 10.22 0.15
C PRO A 7 3.71 10.76 0.51
N THR A 8 3.63 11.61 1.54
CA THR A 8 2.40 12.30 1.96
C THR A 8 1.80 13.14 0.83
N ALA A 9 2.62 13.86 0.06
CA ALA A 9 2.15 14.68 -1.05
C ALA A 9 1.65 13.83 -2.23
N SER A 10 2.41 12.79 -2.59
CA SER A 10 2.04 11.86 -3.66
C SER A 10 0.75 11.10 -3.35
N MET A 11 0.62 10.53 -2.14
CA MET A 11 -0.60 9.83 -1.72
C MET A 11 -1.81 10.75 -1.67
N THR A 12 -1.63 11.99 -1.22
CA THR A 12 -2.68 13.01 -1.23
C THR A 12 -3.15 13.32 -2.65
N ALA A 13 -2.21 13.46 -3.59
CA ALA A 13 -2.52 13.69 -5.01
C ALA A 13 -3.25 12.50 -5.66
N TRP A 14 -2.95 11.26 -5.25
CA TRP A 14 -3.66 10.07 -5.76
C TRP A 14 -5.15 10.14 -5.45
N LEU A 15 -5.52 10.50 -4.21
CA LEU A 15 -6.94 10.65 -3.84
C LEU A 15 -7.56 11.91 -4.44
N ALA A 16 -6.88 13.06 -4.35
CA ALA A 16 -7.43 14.35 -4.81
C ALA A 16 -7.60 14.44 -6.34
N HIS A 17 -6.82 13.68 -7.11
CA HIS A 17 -6.82 13.75 -8.57
C HIS A 17 -7.17 12.42 -9.24
N GLN A 18 -7.58 11.41 -8.46
CA GLN A 18 -7.87 10.06 -8.96
C GLN A 18 -6.73 9.53 -9.85
N SER A 19 -5.49 9.77 -9.40
CA SER A 19 -4.27 9.60 -10.18
C SER A 19 -3.44 8.40 -9.74
N LEU A 20 -4.11 7.39 -9.18
CA LEU A 20 -3.44 6.18 -8.69
C LEU A 20 -2.74 5.45 -9.86
N PRO A 21 -1.53 4.91 -9.65
CA PRO A 21 -0.84 4.07 -10.63
C PRO A 21 -1.69 2.86 -11.06
N GLN A 22 -1.59 2.43 -12.32
CA GLN A 22 -2.46 1.39 -12.90
C GLN A 22 -2.33 0.01 -12.24
N ASP A 23 -1.16 -0.30 -11.68
CA ASP A 23 -0.88 -1.54 -10.98
C ASP A 23 -1.37 -1.54 -9.52
N PHE A 24 -1.95 -0.43 -9.05
CA PHE A 24 -2.50 -0.29 -7.72
C PHE A 24 -4.00 0.01 -7.78
N ALA A 25 -4.73 -0.54 -6.80
CA ALA A 25 -6.11 -0.19 -6.49
C ALA A 25 -6.21 0.30 -5.04
N LEU A 26 -7.19 1.14 -4.75
CA LEU A 26 -7.47 1.58 -3.38
C LEU A 26 -8.07 0.43 -2.57
N GLY A 27 -7.61 0.30 -1.33
CA GLY A 27 -8.27 -0.51 -0.32
C GLY A 27 -9.40 0.26 0.37
N GLU A 28 -9.77 -0.20 1.57
CA GLU A 28 -10.96 0.31 2.27
C GLU A 28 -10.65 1.30 3.42
N GLU A 29 -9.39 1.68 3.63
CA GLU A 29 -9.02 2.60 4.71
C GLU A 29 -7.95 3.63 4.33
N CYS A 30 -8.05 4.83 4.90
CA CYS A 30 -6.99 5.83 4.90
C CYS A 30 -6.93 6.58 6.24
N GLU A 31 -5.76 7.11 6.58
CA GLU A 31 -5.57 8.07 7.67
C GLU A 31 -5.17 9.42 7.08
N LEU A 32 -5.93 10.47 7.41
CA LEU A 32 -5.67 11.85 7.02
C LEU A 32 -5.21 12.65 8.25
N ARG A 33 -4.17 13.47 8.11
CA ARG A 33 -3.63 14.28 9.21
C ARG A 33 -3.49 15.74 8.76
N GLU A 34 -3.76 16.67 9.67
CA GLU A 34 -3.33 18.06 9.48
C GLU A 34 -1.79 18.16 9.49
N PRO A 35 -1.19 19.04 8.67
CA PRO A 35 0.24 19.31 8.74
C PRO A 35 0.64 19.82 10.14
N GLY A 36 1.77 19.32 10.67
CA GLY A 36 2.29 19.67 12.00
C GLY A 36 2.08 18.59 13.06
N ASP A 37 2.73 18.74 14.22
CA ASP A 37 2.85 17.69 15.25
C ASP A 37 1.59 17.51 16.12
N GLU A 38 0.74 18.54 16.23
CA GLU A 38 -0.50 18.51 17.05
C GLU A 38 -1.79 18.57 16.21
N GLY A 39 -1.68 18.25 14.92
CA GLY A 39 -2.78 18.31 13.97
C GLY A 39 -3.86 17.24 14.18
N GLY A 40 -5.11 17.58 13.85
CA GLY A 40 -6.24 16.65 13.92
C GLY A 40 -6.11 15.47 12.95
N VAL A 41 -6.41 14.26 13.46
CA VAL A 41 -6.38 12.99 12.69
C VAL A 41 -7.79 12.53 12.35
N VAL A 42 -8.03 12.17 11.08
CA VAL A 42 -9.25 11.51 10.61
C VAL A 42 -8.89 10.13 10.08
N ARG A 43 -9.67 9.10 10.46
CA ARG A 43 -9.53 7.75 9.94
C ARG A 43 -10.82 7.36 9.24
N CYS A 44 -10.70 7.07 7.95
CA CYS A 44 -11.81 6.63 7.11
C CYS A 44 -11.68 5.12 6.93
N ARG A 45 -12.76 4.37 7.13
CA ARG A 45 -12.80 2.93 6.89
C ARG A 45 -14.18 2.50 6.40
N GLY A 46 -14.23 1.67 5.35
CA GLY A 46 -15.48 1.17 4.79
C GLY A 46 -16.30 2.24 4.07
N VAL A 47 -15.63 3.26 3.55
CA VAL A 47 -16.21 4.34 2.74
C VAL A 47 -15.48 4.40 1.40
N ASP A 48 -16.10 5.03 0.41
CA ASP A 48 -15.43 5.33 -0.85
C ASP A 48 -14.32 6.37 -0.61
N LEU A 49 -13.07 5.96 -0.79
CA LEU A 49 -11.90 6.82 -0.57
C LEU A 49 -11.76 7.93 -1.63
N LEU A 50 -12.53 7.85 -2.72
CA LEU A 50 -12.66 8.89 -3.75
C LEU A 50 -13.97 9.69 -3.61
N GLY A 51 -14.75 9.43 -2.56
CA GLY A 51 -16.02 10.09 -2.30
C GLY A 51 -15.89 11.47 -1.65
N GLU A 52 -17.01 12.19 -1.62
CA GLU A 52 -17.12 13.58 -1.13
C GLU A 52 -16.65 13.74 0.33
N GLU A 53 -16.84 12.72 1.17
CA GLU A 53 -16.42 12.75 2.58
C GLU A 53 -14.89 12.89 2.72
N VAL A 54 -14.14 12.09 1.95
CA VAL A 54 -12.68 12.14 1.93
C VAL A 54 -12.22 13.41 1.23
N GLU A 55 -12.84 13.75 0.10
CA GLU A 55 -12.52 14.97 -0.65
C GLU A 55 -12.65 16.23 0.21
N THR A 56 -13.70 16.32 1.03
CA THR A 56 -13.92 17.44 1.97
C THR A 56 -12.74 17.60 2.94
N HIS A 57 -12.22 16.50 3.47
CA HIS A 57 -11.07 16.54 4.38
C HIS A 57 -9.77 16.95 3.67
N LEU A 58 -9.56 16.48 2.43
CA LEU A 58 -8.41 16.88 1.60
C LEU A 58 -8.47 18.38 1.27
N ASN A 59 -9.65 18.89 0.89
CA ASN A 59 -9.89 20.31 0.61
C ASN A 59 -9.72 21.20 1.85
N ALA A 60 -9.92 20.65 3.05
CA ALA A 60 -9.62 21.31 4.32
C ALA A 60 -8.12 21.33 4.67
N GLY A 61 -7.25 20.81 3.79
CA GLY A 61 -5.80 20.82 3.95
C GLY A 61 -5.22 19.62 4.69
N LYS A 62 -6.03 18.57 4.99
CA LYS A 62 -5.48 17.33 5.52
C LYS A 62 -4.74 16.57 4.43
N GLN A 63 -3.69 15.87 4.83
CA GLN A 63 -2.87 15.06 3.93
C GLN A 63 -2.93 13.59 4.32
N VAL A 64 -2.75 12.71 3.34
CA VAL A 64 -2.76 11.26 3.53
C VAL A 64 -1.49 10.82 4.27
N ALA A 65 -1.66 10.31 5.49
CA ALA A 65 -0.59 9.74 6.30
C ALA A 65 -0.50 8.21 6.16
N ARG A 66 -1.63 7.54 5.88
CA ARG A 66 -1.69 6.12 5.53
C ARG A 66 -2.76 5.85 4.48
N LEU A 67 -2.49 4.92 3.58
CA LEU A 67 -3.42 4.52 2.53
C LEU A 67 -3.42 3.00 2.35
N ALA A 68 -4.59 2.37 2.44
CA ALA A 68 -4.75 0.98 2.05
C ALA A 68 -4.71 0.85 0.52
N LEU A 69 -3.94 -0.12 0.05
CA LEU A 69 -3.68 -0.37 -1.36
C LEU A 69 -3.74 -1.88 -1.64
N SER A 70 -4.10 -2.22 -2.87
CA SER A 70 -3.95 -3.55 -3.46
C SER A 70 -3.04 -3.44 -4.67
N TRP A 71 -1.95 -4.21 -4.69
CA TRP A 71 -0.99 -4.25 -5.78
C TRP A 71 -1.20 -5.51 -6.64
N GLU A 72 -1.46 -5.32 -7.93
CA GLU A 72 -1.71 -6.37 -8.94
C GLU A 72 -2.74 -7.44 -8.53
N GLU A 73 -3.66 -7.12 -7.62
CA GLU A 73 -4.59 -8.09 -6.98
C GLU A 73 -3.88 -9.26 -6.27
N ARG A 74 -2.57 -9.17 -6.06
CA ARG A 74 -1.72 -10.18 -5.41
C ARG A 74 -1.41 -9.84 -3.96
N VAL A 75 -1.25 -8.54 -3.64
CA VAL A 75 -0.89 -8.09 -2.28
C VAL A 75 -1.76 -6.93 -1.85
N SER A 76 -2.46 -7.08 -0.73
CA SER A 76 -3.07 -5.96 -0.01
C SER A 76 -2.14 -5.47 1.10
N LEU A 77 -2.03 -4.16 1.26
CA LEU A 77 -1.20 -3.53 2.27
C LEU A 77 -1.77 -2.18 2.72
N VAL A 78 -1.19 -1.63 3.78
CA VAL A 78 -1.36 -0.23 4.18
C VAL A 78 0.00 0.44 4.09
N LEU A 79 0.13 1.37 3.15
CA LEU A 79 1.33 2.17 2.96
C LEU A 79 1.26 3.41 3.85
N ALA A 80 2.30 3.64 4.64
CA ALA A 80 2.42 4.81 5.50
C ALA A 80 3.37 5.88 4.91
N GLU A 81 3.26 7.11 5.40
CA GLU A 81 4.09 8.26 5.00
C GLU A 81 5.60 8.07 5.20
N ASP A 82 5.99 7.17 6.12
CA ASP A 82 7.37 6.76 6.38
C ASP A 82 7.83 5.59 5.47
N LEU A 83 7.04 5.26 4.45
CA LEU A 83 7.20 4.11 3.54
C LEU A 83 7.10 2.75 4.24
N CYS A 84 6.58 2.70 5.48
CA CYS A 84 6.33 1.43 6.15
C CYS A 84 5.17 0.68 5.48
N LEU A 85 5.44 -0.55 5.02
CA LEU A 85 4.44 -1.47 4.50
C LEU A 85 3.80 -2.23 5.68
N ARG A 86 2.53 -1.97 5.96
CA ARG A 86 1.79 -2.55 7.09
C ARG A 86 0.71 -3.51 6.58
N ARG A 87 0.33 -4.47 7.43
CA ARG A 87 -0.78 -5.40 7.17
C ARG A 87 -0.69 -6.08 5.79
N LEU A 88 0.52 -6.48 5.39
CA LEU A 88 0.74 -7.25 4.17
C LEU A 88 -0.13 -8.51 4.20
N LYS A 89 -0.95 -8.69 3.17
CA LYS A 89 -1.79 -9.87 2.96
C LYS A 89 -1.65 -10.31 1.51
N PHE A 90 -1.21 -11.54 1.31
CA PHE A 90 -1.17 -12.18 0.00
C PHE A 90 -2.57 -12.66 -0.40
N SER A 91 -2.86 -12.65 -1.70
CA SER A 91 -4.14 -13.13 -2.23
C SER A 91 -4.25 -14.65 -2.09
N ASP A 92 -5.48 -15.13 -1.94
CA ASP A 92 -5.74 -16.57 -1.85
C ASP A 92 -5.29 -17.30 -3.12
N GLU A 93 -5.35 -16.65 -4.28
CA GLU A 93 -4.86 -17.21 -5.55
C GLU A 93 -3.34 -17.44 -5.51
N LEU A 94 -2.58 -16.49 -4.98
CA LEU A 94 -1.13 -16.61 -4.85
C LEU A 94 -0.74 -17.72 -3.88
N LEU A 95 -1.47 -17.86 -2.77
CA LEU A 95 -1.23 -18.90 -1.77
C LEU A 95 -1.53 -20.31 -2.28
N LYS A 96 -2.28 -20.43 -3.37
CA LYS A 96 -2.60 -21.70 -4.04
C LYS A 96 -1.55 -22.14 -5.06
N GLU A 97 -0.62 -21.26 -5.47
CA GLU A 97 0.36 -21.58 -6.53
C GLU A 97 1.19 -22.84 -6.23
N ASN A 98 1.43 -23.14 -4.95
CA ASN A 98 2.20 -24.31 -4.50
C ASN A 98 1.33 -25.42 -3.85
N GLU A 99 0.01 -25.36 -3.94
CA GLU A 99 -0.88 -26.36 -3.31
C GLU A 99 -0.72 -27.77 -3.88
N ASP A 100 -0.26 -27.90 -5.12
CA ASP A 100 -0.02 -29.18 -5.78
C ASP A 100 1.24 -29.91 -5.27
N LEU A 101 2.07 -29.25 -4.44
CA LEU A 101 3.20 -29.92 -3.80
C LEU A 101 2.69 -30.99 -2.81
N PRO A 102 3.25 -32.22 -2.85
CA PRO A 102 2.82 -33.29 -1.96
C PRO A 102 2.87 -32.88 -0.49
N GLU A 103 1.76 -33.06 0.23
CA GLU A 103 1.63 -32.70 1.65
C GLU A 103 2.65 -33.38 2.57
N ALA A 104 3.19 -34.52 2.13
CA ALA A 104 4.26 -35.26 2.81
C ALA A 104 5.62 -34.53 2.84
N ASP A 105 5.81 -33.50 2.00
CA ASP A 105 7.02 -32.68 1.95
C ASP A 105 6.76 -31.25 2.44
N HIS A 106 6.35 -31.15 3.71
CA HIS A 106 6.06 -29.88 4.36
C HIS A 106 7.23 -28.89 4.27
N ALA A 107 8.48 -29.38 4.32
CA ALA A 107 9.67 -28.55 4.20
C ALA A 107 9.80 -27.96 2.80
N ALA A 108 9.64 -28.76 1.74
CA ALA A 108 9.68 -28.24 0.37
C ALA A 108 8.55 -27.24 0.09
N ARG A 109 7.34 -27.48 0.60
CA ARG A 109 6.22 -26.53 0.45
C ARG A 109 6.52 -25.19 1.13
N LEU A 110 7.04 -25.23 2.35
CA LEU A 110 7.42 -24.02 3.07
C LEU A 110 8.53 -23.25 2.34
N ASP A 111 9.55 -23.93 1.82
CA ASP A 111 10.62 -23.31 1.04
C ASP A 111 10.08 -22.65 -0.25
N ALA A 112 9.19 -23.33 -0.97
CA ALA A 112 8.57 -22.81 -2.18
C ALA A 112 7.69 -21.59 -1.89
N ASP A 113 6.86 -21.64 -0.85
CA ASP A 113 6.02 -20.53 -0.40
C ASP A 113 6.88 -19.34 0.03
N PHE A 114 7.95 -19.58 0.80
CA PHE A 114 8.88 -18.54 1.23
C PHE A 114 9.59 -17.87 0.04
N ALA A 115 10.07 -18.65 -0.92
CA ALA A 115 10.69 -18.12 -2.14
C ALA A 115 9.72 -17.24 -2.93
N LEU A 116 8.48 -17.71 -3.15
CA LEU A 116 7.45 -16.96 -3.84
C LEU A 116 7.10 -15.63 -3.13
N MET A 117 6.84 -15.69 -1.82
CA MET A 117 6.48 -14.52 -1.03
C MET A 117 7.64 -13.51 -0.93
N SER A 118 8.88 -13.97 -0.76
CA SER A 118 10.04 -13.09 -0.63
C SER A 118 10.36 -12.34 -1.94
N ASP A 119 10.25 -13.02 -3.07
CA ASP A 119 10.37 -12.41 -4.41
C ASP A 119 9.28 -11.35 -4.65
N LEU A 120 8.03 -11.65 -4.27
CA LEU A 120 6.93 -10.69 -4.38
C LEU A 120 7.12 -9.45 -3.50
N VAL A 121 7.56 -9.62 -2.25
CA VAL A 121 7.83 -8.48 -1.34
C VAL A 121 9.00 -7.65 -1.85
N THR A 122 10.02 -8.27 -2.43
CA THR A 122 11.16 -7.57 -3.04
C THR A 122 10.70 -6.68 -4.19
N ARG A 123 9.91 -7.24 -5.13
CA ARG A 123 9.33 -6.47 -6.24
C ARG A 123 8.40 -5.35 -5.76
N LEU A 124 7.56 -5.61 -4.75
CA LEU A 124 6.69 -4.59 -4.17
C LEU A 124 7.50 -3.43 -3.58
N GLN A 125 8.60 -3.73 -2.88
CA GLN A 125 9.47 -2.72 -2.31
C GLN A 125 10.10 -1.84 -3.39
N GLU A 126 10.69 -2.46 -4.42
CA GLU A 126 11.27 -1.74 -5.57
C GLU A 126 10.20 -0.85 -6.23
N ARG A 127 9.02 -1.42 -6.47
CA ARG A 127 7.91 -0.69 -7.08
C ARG A 127 7.44 0.50 -6.23
N VAL A 128 7.33 0.33 -4.92
CA VAL A 128 6.97 1.42 -3.99
C VAL A 128 8.00 2.53 -4.03
N ILE A 129 9.30 2.22 -4.09
CA ILE A 129 10.35 3.23 -4.24
C ILE A 129 10.17 4.01 -5.55
N ASP A 130 9.91 3.32 -6.67
CA ASP A 130 9.67 3.95 -7.97
C ASP A 130 8.44 4.87 -7.98
N LEU A 131 7.37 4.51 -7.25
CA LEU A 131 6.18 5.37 -7.11
C LEU A 131 6.52 6.75 -6.55
N PHE A 132 7.54 6.82 -5.71
CA PHE A 132 8.00 8.07 -5.10
C PHE A 132 9.23 8.65 -5.79
N GLY A 133 9.43 8.32 -7.06
CA GLY A 133 10.46 8.92 -7.91
C GLY A 133 11.84 8.31 -7.72
N GLY A 134 11.94 7.12 -7.13
CA GLY A 134 13.22 6.46 -6.87
C GLY A 134 13.87 6.91 -5.56
N GLU A 135 14.98 6.26 -5.21
CA GLU A 135 15.80 6.66 -4.07
C GLU A 135 16.44 8.04 -4.33
N MET A 136 16.58 8.82 -3.26
CA MET A 136 17.31 10.07 -3.28
C MET A 136 18.82 9.78 -3.36
N GLU A 137 19.50 10.35 -4.34
CA GLU A 137 20.97 10.28 -4.47
C GLU A 137 21.71 11.09 -3.40
#